data_AF-A0A537FIP3-F1
#
_entry.id   AF-A0A537FIP3-F1
#
_cell.length_a   1.000
_cell.length_b   1.000
_cell.length_c   1.000
_cell.angle_alpha   90.00
_cell.angle_beta   90.00
_cell.angle_gamma   90.00
#
_symmetry.space_group_name_H-M   'P 1'
#
loop_
_entity.id
_entity.type
_entity.pdbx_description
1 polymer ?
#
loop_
_entity_poly.entity_id
_entity_poly.type
_entity_poly.pdbx_seq_one_letter_code
_entity_poly.pdbx_strand_id
1 'polypeptide(L)'
;MQQQTGGAHPRPRIETLADLIFGLSLSIGSIALIANPPKSTGEITTHILAFAYTFFVLITAWLIYTTYMSVLPIETRTVTFLNVGLLLLVAIVPYLLNGVEVASPALNPAEVSMIQNYSSQLFALDLGGILIILATFAHVISLEEKRLVAPELVTLFRNGRNRMAILAVLTLLSVAPQFWEWTLLGVPIRLYLWYPPLISYWVGRAVRPDSRTYKLA
;
A
#
# COMPACT_ATOMS: atom_id res chain seq x y z
N MET A 1 -43.76 -6.64 15.18
CA MET A 1 -42.64 -5.75 14.80
C MET A 1 -41.41 -6.18 15.60
N GLN A 2 -40.51 -6.97 15.00
CA GLN A 2 -39.24 -7.36 15.61
C GLN A 2 -38.19 -6.32 15.23
N GLN A 3 -37.69 -5.57 16.23
CA GLN A 3 -36.50 -4.74 16.08
C GLN A 3 -35.30 -5.66 15.87
N GLN A 4 -34.69 -5.56 14.69
CA GLN A 4 -33.35 -6.07 14.44
C GLN A 4 -32.39 -5.22 15.28
N THR A 5 -31.97 -5.74 16.43
CA THR A 5 -30.76 -5.27 17.10
C THR A 5 -29.59 -5.68 16.22
N GLY A 6 -29.14 -4.76 15.36
CA GLY A 6 -27.89 -4.90 14.63
C GLY A 6 -26.77 -5.12 15.63
N GLY A 7 -26.35 -6.36 15.80
CA GLY A 7 -25.26 -6.74 16.68
C GLY A 7 -23.99 -6.05 16.20
N ALA A 8 -23.57 -5.01 16.92
CA ALA A 8 -22.23 -4.48 16.78
C ALA A 8 -21.28 -5.58 17.26
N HIS A 9 -20.75 -6.38 16.33
CA HIS A 9 -19.65 -7.28 16.63
C HIS A 9 -18.50 -6.44 17.23
N PRO A 10 -18.02 -6.75 18.45
CA PRO A 10 -16.90 -6.03 19.04
C PRO A 10 -15.70 -6.12 18.10
N ARG A 11 -15.25 -4.98 17.55
CA ARG A 11 -14.10 -4.95 16.65
C ARG A 11 -12.84 -5.41 17.41
N PRO A 12 -12.07 -6.37 16.87
CA PRO A 12 -10.78 -6.75 17.43
C PRO A 12 -9.86 -5.52 17.60
N ARG A 13 -9.18 -5.42 18.74
CA ARG A 13 -8.29 -4.27 19.05
C ARG A 13 -7.23 -4.01 17.98
N ILE A 14 -6.79 -5.07 17.29
CA ILE A 14 -5.80 -5.01 16.22
C ILE A 14 -6.33 -4.25 14.98
N GLU A 15 -7.62 -4.38 14.66
CA GLU A 15 -8.23 -3.64 13.55
C GLU A 15 -8.27 -2.15 13.86
N THR A 16 -8.69 -1.78 15.07
CA THR A 16 -8.69 -0.38 15.53
C THR A 16 -7.30 0.24 15.49
N LEU A 17 -6.26 -0.51 15.91
CA LEU A 17 -4.88 -0.05 15.83
C LEU A 17 -4.43 0.14 14.37
N ALA A 18 -4.78 -0.80 13.49
CA ALA A 18 -4.45 -0.71 12.08
C ALA A 18 -5.09 0.51 11.42
N ASP A 19 -6.40 0.71 11.61
CA ASP A 19 -7.14 1.88 11.11
C ASP A 19 -6.48 3.19 11.58
N LEU A 20 -6.07 3.24 12.85
CA LEU A 20 -5.36 4.39 13.39
C LEU A 20 -4.01 4.63 12.71
N ILE A 21 -3.21 3.60 12.49
CA ILE A 21 -1.89 3.73 11.84
C ILE A 21 -2.04 4.15 10.38
N PHE A 22 -3.00 3.59 9.63
CA PHE A 22 -3.28 4.02 8.26
C PHE A 22 -3.73 5.49 8.21
N GLY A 23 -4.66 5.89 9.09
CA GLY A 23 -5.12 7.29 9.18
C GLY A 23 -4.03 8.26 9.59
N LEU A 24 -3.17 7.87 10.54
CA LEU A 24 -2.01 8.65 10.97
C LEU A 24 -1.01 8.81 9.82
N SER A 25 -0.69 7.73 9.11
CA SER A 25 0.28 7.74 8.00
C SER A 25 -0.17 8.69 6.88
N LEU A 26 -1.47 8.68 6.54
CA LEU A 26 -2.07 9.65 5.61
C LEU A 26 -1.92 11.09 6.10
N SER A 27 -2.18 11.32 7.39
CA SER A 27 -2.10 12.66 8.00
C SER A 27 -0.65 13.18 8.04
N ILE A 28 0.31 12.32 8.40
CA ILE A 28 1.74 12.65 8.42
C ILE A 28 2.23 13.07 7.03
N GLY A 29 1.78 12.38 5.97
CA GLY A 29 2.10 12.77 4.59
C GLY A 29 1.68 14.22 4.27
N SER A 30 0.50 14.64 4.73
CA SER A 30 0.03 16.03 4.55
C SER A 30 0.82 17.02 5.39
N ILE A 31 1.17 16.67 6.63
CA ILE A 31 1.96 17.51 7.54
C ILE A 31 3.38 17.71 6.97
N ALA A 32 3.98 16.67 6.40
CA ALA A 32 5.30 16.75 5.79
C ALA A 32 5.34 17.76 4.63
N LEU A 33 4.26 17.90 3.86
CA LEU A 33 4.17 18.95 2.83
C LEU A 33 4.09 20.36 3.44
N ILE A 34 3.35 20.54 4.54
CA ILE A 34 3.27 21.83 5.24
C ILE A 34 4.65 22.23 5.80
N ALA A 35 5.39 21.25 6.32
CA ALA A 35 6.73 21.46 6.87
C ALA A 35 7.79 21.78 5.80
N ASN A 36 7.53 21.49 4.53
CA ASN A 36 8.43 21.74 3.41
C ASN A 36 7.80 22.73 2.42
N PRO A 37 7.81 24.03 2.74
CA PRO A 37 7.14 25.04 1.93
C PRO A 37 7.78 25.13 0.53
N PRO A 38 6.98 25.07 -0.54
CA PRO A 38 7.48 25.09 -1.91
C PRO A 38 8.03 26.48 -2.27
N LYS A 39 9.10 26.50 -3.06
CA LYS A 39 9.80 27.71 -3.53
C LYS A 39 9.42 28.11 -4.95
N SER A 40 8.74 27.23 -5.67
CA SER A 40 8.29 27.47 -7.03
C SER A 40 6.90 26.87 -7.26
N THR A 41 6.21 27.35 -8.29
CA THR A 41 4.94 26.75 -8.73
C THR A 41 5.11 25.30 -9.17
N GLY A 42 6.27 24.95 -9.74
CA GLY A 42 6.60 23.57 -10.12
C GLY A 42 6.69 22.64 -8.90
N GLU A 43 7.32 23.10 -7.81
CA GLU A 43 7.40 22.33 -6.56
C GLU A 43 6.02 22.06 -5.95
N ILE A 44 5.08 23.01 -6.05
CA ILE A 44 3.69 22.78 -5.62
C ILE A 44 3.08 21.59 -6.37
N THR A 45 3.23 21.55 -7.69
CA THR A 45 2.70 20.45 -8.51
C THR A 45 3.34 19.11 -8.14
N THR A 46 4.67 19.06 -8.01
CA THR A 46 5.38 17.84 -7.60
C THR A 46 4.93 17.35 -6.22
N HIS A 47 4.83 18.26 -5.23
CA HIS A 47 4.38 17.92 -3.88
C HIS A 47 2.94 17.38 -3.88
N ILE A 48 2.02 18.00 -4.63
CA ILE A 48 0.64 17.51 -4.76
C ILE A 48 0.59 16.11 -5.39
N LEU A 49 1.36 15.89 -6.47
CA LEU A 49 1.40 14.58 -7.14
C LEU A 49 1.99 13.50 -6.23
N ALA A 50 3.09 13.80 -5.53
CA ALA A 50 3.72 12.90 -4.56
C ALA A 50 2.76 12.53 -3.42
N PHE A 51 2.04 13.52 -2.87
CA PHE A 51 1.05 13.27 -1.84
C PHE A 51 -0.14 12.47 -2.37
N ALA A 52 -0.68 12.81 -3.54
CA ALA A 52 -1.76 12.06 -4.16
C ALA A 52 -1.37 10.59 -4.37
N TYR A 53 -0.14 10.36 -4.87
CA TYR A 53 0.41 9.02 -5.02
C TYR A 53 0.50 8.28 -3.67
N THR A 54 1.07 8.91 -2.64
CA THR A 54 1.12 8.37 -1.27
C THR A 54 -0.27 8.01 -0.75
N PHE A 55 -1.21 8.92 -0.91
CA PHE A 55 -2.60 8.76 -0.50
C PHE A 55 -3.21 7.53 -1.16
N PHE A 56 -3.05 7.39 -2.48
CA PHE A 56 -3.57 6.25 -3.23
C PHE A 56 -2.92 4.93 -2.81
N VAL A 57 -1.61 4.89 -2.52
CA VAL A 57 -0.94 3.70 -2.00
C VAL A 57 -1.54 3.29 -0.65
N LEU A 58 -1.61 4.21 0.29
CA LEU A 58 -2.07 3.95 1.65
C LEU A 58 -3.56 3.56 1.69
N ILE A 59 -4.43 4.28 0.98
CA ILE A 59 -5.86 3.95 0.95
C ILE A 59 -6.10 2.62 0.24
N THR A 60 -5.35 2.31 -0.82
CA THR A 60 -5.48 1.03 -1.54
C THR A 60 -5.06 -0.13 -0.64
N ALA A 61 -3.92 -0.01 0.04
CA ALA A 61 -3.45 -1.01 0.98
C ALA A 61 -4.44 -1.20 2.14
N TRP A 62 -4.97 -0.11 2.70
CA TRP A 62 -5.99 -0.13 3.75
C TRP A 62 -7.27 -0.85 3.29
N LEU A 63 -7.81 -0.51 2.12
CA LEU A 63 -9.02 -1.14 1.57
C LEU A 63 -8.86 -2.66 1.40
N ILE A 64 -7.71 -3.10 0.87
CA ILE A 64 -7.39 -4.53 0.73
C ILE A 64 -7.25 -5.18 2.11
N TYR A 65 -6.54 -4.51 3.03
CA TYR A 65 -6.33 -4.99 4.39
C TYR A 65 -7.65 -5.21 5.14
N THR A 66 -8.55 -4.22 5.16
CA THR A 66 -9.87 -4.33 5.81
C THR A 66 -10.69 -5.46 5.20
N THR A 67 -10.64 -5.63 3.88
CA THR A 67 -11.31 -6.75 3.20
C THR A 67 -10.79 -8.10 3.70
N TYR A 68 -9.49 -8.24 3.94
CA TYR A 68 -8.88 -9.48 4.41
C TYR A 68 -9.10 -9.75 5.90
N MET A 69 -9.02 -8.72 6.75
CA MET A 69 -9.21 -8.89 8.18
C MET A 69 -10.66 -9.21 8.56
N SER A 70 -11.64 -8.82 7.73
CA SER A 70 -13.04 -9.21 7.95
C SER A 70 -13.29 -10.74 7.92
N VAL A 71 -12.36 -11.52 7.38
CA VAL A 71 -12.49 -12.99 7.26
C VAL A 71 -11.33 -13.77 7.89
N LEU A 72 -10.23 -13.11 8.25
CA LEU A 72 -9.07 -13.76 8.83
C LEU A 72 -9.23 -13.99 10.34
N PRO A 73 -8.81 -15.16 10.86
CA PRO A 73 -8.70 -15.36 12.30
C PRO A 73 -7.47 -14.60 12.82
N ILE A 74 -7.72 -13.43 13.41
CA ILE A 74 -6.69 -12.54 13.98
C ILE A 74 -5.92 -13.19 15.15
N GLU A 75 -6.40 -14.31 15.69
CA GLU A 75 -5.81 -15.00 16.83
C GLU A 75 -4.59 -15.87 16.48
N THR A 76 -4.26 -16.05 15.19
CA THR A 76 -3.09 -16.86 14.81
C THR A 76 -1.79 -16.06 14.86
N ARG A 77 -0.74 -16.65 15.46
CA ARG A 77 0.58 -16.00 15.62
C ARG A 77 1.16 -15.47 14.30
N THR A 78 0.98 -16.20 13.21
CA THR A 78 1.45 -15.80 11.87
C THR A 78 0.70 -14.57 11.36
N VAL A 79 -0.63 -14.53 11.47
CA VAL A 79 -1.43 -13.37 11.03
C VAL A 79 -1.07 -12.13 11.85
N THR A 80 -0.91 -12.27 13.17
CA THR A 80 -0.48 -11.16 14.04
C THR A 80 0.91 -10.66 13.67
N PHE A 81 1.88 -11.55 13.44
CA PHE A 81 3.24 -11.17 13.04
C PHE A 81 3.27 -10.43 11.70
N LEU A 82 2.59 -10.98 10.68
CA LEU A 82 2.46 -10.36 9.38
C LEU A 82 1.75 -9.00 9.47
N ASN A 83 0.74 -8.89 10.33
CA ASN A 83 0.04 -7.62 10.54
C ASN A 83 0.95 -6.56 11.14
N VAL A 84 1.71 -6.88 12.20
CA VAL A 84 2.67 -5.94 12.78
C VAL A 84 3.71 -5.52 11.74
N GLY A 85 4.20 -6.47 10.93
CA GLY A 85 5.09 -6.17 9.81
C GLY A 85 4.46 -5.22 8.79
N LEU A 86 3.23 -5.48 8.36
CA LEU A 86 2.49 -4.62 7.45
C LEU A 86 2.33 -3.20 8.00
N LEU A 87 1.97 -3.08 9.27
CA LEU A 87 1.77 -1.78 9.92
C LEU A 87 3.06 -0.99 10.04
N LEU A 88 4.20 -1.65 10.26
CA LEU A 88 5.51 -1.00 10.20
C LEU A 88 5.80 -0.46 8.79
N LEU A 89 5.60 -1.27 7.75
CA LEU A 89 5.81 -0.84 6.36
C LEU A 89 4.92 0.35 6.01
N VAL A 90 3.62 0.26 6.32
CA VAL A 90 2.66 1.36 6.14
C VAL A 90 3.09 2.64 6.86
N ALA A 91 3.61 2.54 8.08
CA ALA A 91 4.04 3.70 8.86
C ALA A 91 5.27 4.40 8.29
N ILE A 92 6.15 3.69 7.58
CA ILE A 92 7.36 4.28 6.99
C ILE A 92 7.14 4.85 5.58
N VAL A 93 6.04 4.48 4.89
CA VAL A 93 5.67 5.00 3.56
C VAL A 93 5.80 6.53 3.44
N PRO A 94 5.21 7.36 4.35
CA PRO A 94 5.28 8.81 4.20
C PRO A 94 6.70 9.35 4.32
N TYR A 95 7.53 8.75 5.16
CA TYR A 95 8.93 9.13 5.34
C TYR A 95 9.75 8.79 4.09
N LEU A 96 9.61 7.58 3.55
CA LEU A 96 10.34 7.13 2.37
C LEU A 96 9.99 7.99 1.15
N LEU A 97 8.69 8.23 0.91
CA LEU A 97 8.30 9.02 -0.25
C LEU A 97 8.64 10.51 -0.11
N ASN A 98 8.62 11.06 1.11
CA ASN A 98 9.14 12.41 1.35
C ASN A 98 10.62 12.51 0.94
N GLY A 99 11.44 11.51 1.27
CA GLY A 99 12.84 11.47 0.84
C GLY A 99 13.05 11.26 -0.67
N VAL A 100 12.06 10.71 -1.39
CA VAL A 100 12.11 10.59 -2.86
C VAL A 100 11.78 11.91 -3.54
N GLU A 101 10.74 12.61 -3.07
CA GLU A 101 10.09 13.70 -3.83
C GLU A 101 10.39 15.10 -3.27
N VAL A 102 10.79 15.21 -2.00
CA VAL A 102 11.02 16.50 -1.33
C VAL A 102 12.51 16.71 -1.09
N ALA A 103 13.11 17.58 -1.91
CA ALA A 103 14.51 17.97 -1.74
C ALA A 103 14.66 18.98 -0.61
N SER A 104 15.50 18.66 0.38
CA SER A 104 15.85 19.62 1.44
C SER A 104 16.72 20.74 0.85
N PRO A 105 16.36 22.01 1.07
CA PRO A 105 17.12 23.14 0.54
C PRO A 105 18.46 23.37 1.24
N ALA A 106 18.71 22.70 2.36
CA ALA A 106 19.97 22.77 3.10
C ALA A 106 21.05 21.84 2.53
N LEU A 107 20.68 20.94 1.62
CA LEU A 107 21.57 19.92 1.06
C LEU A 107 22.13 20.36 -0.28
N ASN A 108 23.34 19.93 -0.58
CA ASN A 108 23.91 20.11 -1.91
C ASN A 108 23.29 19.10 -2.92
N PRO A 109 23.43 19.33 -4.24
CA PRO A 109 22.82 18.45 -5.25
C PRO A 109 23.25 16.98 -5.18
N ALA A 110 24.48 16.70 -4.73
CA ALA A 110 24.97 15.33 -4.61
C ALA A 110 24.32 14.60 -3.43
N GLU A 111 24.14 15.28 -2.30
CA GLU A 111 23.43 14.77 -1.12
C GLU A 111 21.96 14.52 -1.43
N VAL A 112 21.29 15.45 -2.13
CA VAL A 112 19.89 15.28 -2.56
C VAL A 112 19.75 14.02 -3.43
N SER A 113 20.61 13.86 -4.45
CA SER A 113 20.59 12.70 -5.32
C SER A 113 20.83 11.39 -4.56
N MET A 114 21.76 11.38 -3.60
CA MET A 114 22.03 10.21 -2.77
C MET A 114 20.81 9.80 -1.94
N ILE A 115 20.18 10.75 -1.26
CA ILE A 115 18.97 10.50 -0.45
C ILE A 115 17.83 10.01 -1.32
N GLN A 116 17.54 10.69 -2.44
CA GLN A 116 16.46 10.29 -3.35
C GLN A 116 16.69 8.88 -3.89
N ASN A 117 17.91 8.53 -4.27
CA ASN A 117 18.25 7.20 -4.76
C ASN A 117 18.07 6.13 -3.68
N TYR A 118 18.56 6.39 -2.45
CA TYR A 118 18.43 5.42 -1.36
C TYR A 118 16.97 5.26 -0.91
N SER A 119 16.25 6.37 -0.71
CA SER A 119 14.83 6.37 -0.36
C SER A 119 13.99 5.68 -1.44
N SER A 120 14.31 5.86 -2.73
CA SER A 120 13.58 5.19 -3.81
C SER A 120 13.74 3.67 -3.79
N GLN A 121 14.92 3.15 -3.43
CA GLN A 121 15.15 1.71 -3.27
C GLN A 121 14.36 1.16 -2.10
N LEU A 122 14.46 1.83 -0.94
CA LEU A 122 13.73 1.43 0.25
C LEU A 122 12.23 1.49 0.02
N PHE A 123 11.74 2.49 -0.70
CA PHE A 123 10.32 2.61 -1.05
C PHE A 123 9.85 1.44 -1.94
N ALA A 124 10.64 1.04 -2.94
CA ALA A 124 10.32 -0.11 -3.77
C ALA A 124 10.29 -1.42 -2.96
N LEU A 125 11.23 -1.60 -2.03
CA LEU A 125 11.25 -2.74 -1.11
C LEU A 125 10.06 -2.72 -0.16
N ASP A 126 9.71 -1.56 0.38
CA ASP A 126 8.58 -1.34 1.27
C ASP A 126 7.25 -1.67 0.58
N LEU A 127 7.00 -1.07 -0.59
CA LEU A 127 5.81 -1.36 -1.40
C LEU A 127 5.74 -2.83 -1.83
N GLY A 128 6.86 -3.41 -2.23
CA GLY A 128 6.95 -4.84 -2.53
C GLY A 128 6.62 -5.71 -1.31
N GLY A 129 7.13 -5.34 -0.13
CA GLY A 129 6.83 -6.01 1.14
C GLY A 129 5.36 -5.94 1.52
N ILE A 130 4.72 -4.76 1.38
CA ILE A 130 3.28 -4.59 1.57
C ILE A 130 2.50 -5.56 0.67
N LEU A 131 2.83 -5.60 -0.62
CA LEU A 131 2.16 -6.48 -1.58
C LEU A 131 2.37 -7.97 -1.26
N ILE A 132 3.56 -8.37 -0.81
CA ILE A 132 3.85 -9.76 -0.38
C ILE A 132 3.01 -10.13 0.84
N ILE A 133 2.94 -9.25 1.84
CA ILE A 133 2.15 -9.53 3.05
C ILE A 133 0.67 -9.64 2.70
N LEU A 134 0.14 -8.72 1.89
CA LEU A 134 -1.25 -8.79 1.43
C LEU A 134 -1.51 -10.06 0.59
N ALA A 135 -0.57 -10.46 -0.28
CA ALA A 135 -0.64 -11.74 -0.99
C ALA A 135 -0.66 -12.93 -0.03
N THR A 136 0.11 -12.86 1.06
CA THR A 136 0.15 -13.91 2.08
C THR A 136 -1.17 -14.00 2.85
N PHE A 137 -1.79 -12.86 3.19
CA PHE A 137 -3.14 -12.85 3.76
C PHE A 137 -4.16 -13.49 2.82
N ALA A 138 -4.18 -13.09 1.55
CA ALA A 138 -5.05 -13.71 0.55
C ALA A 138 -4.78 -15.21 0.38
N HIS A 139 -3.51 -15.63 0.49
CA HIS A 139 -3.14 -17.04 0.47
C HIS A 139 -3.75 -17.80 1.64
N VAL A 140 -3.59 -17.29 2.87
CA VAL A 140 -4.14 -17.91 4.08
C VAL A 140 -5.66 -18.05 3.99
N ILE A 141 -6.36 -17.02 3.47
CA ILE A 141 -7.81 -17.05 3.24
C ILE A 141 -8.21 -18.11 2.21
N SER A 142 -7.39 -18.27 1.16
CA SER A 142 -7.68 -19.18 0.05
C SER A 142 -7.48 -20.67 0.33
N LEU A 143 -6.96 -21.02 1.51
CA LEU A 143 -6.79 -22.41 1.93
C LEU A 143 -8.13 -22.97 2.41
N GLU A 144 -8.75 -23.79 1.56
CA GLU A 144 -10.10 -24.34 1.71
C GLU A 144 -10.32 -25.12 3.01
N GLU A 145 -9.27 -25.74 3.55
CA GLU A 145 -9.33 -26.56 4.76
C GLU A 145 -9.82 -25.81 6.00
N LYS A 146 -9.71 -24.47 6.02
CA LYS A 146 -10.09 -23.64 7.16
C LYS A 146 -11.53 -23.12 7.14
N ARG A 147 -12.31 -23.38 6.07
CA ARG A 147 -13.69 -22.87 5.87
C ARG A 147 -13.85 -21.36 6.17
N LEU A 148 -12.81 -20.56 5.94
CA LEU A 148 -12.81 -19.12 6.26
C LEU A 148 -13.77 -18.31 5.37
N VAL A 149 -14.00 -18.81 4.15
CA VAL A 149 -14.86 -18.17 3.16
C VAL A 149 -15.66 -19.22 2.40
N ALA A 150 -16.80 -18.82 1.85
CA ALA A 150 -17.61 -19.69 1.00
C ALA A 150 -16.78 -20.20 -0.20
N PRO A 151 -16.98 -21.46 -0.67
CA PRO A 151 -16.20 -22.04 -1.77
C PRO A 151 -16.17 -21.17 -3.04
N GLU A 152 -17.26 -20.48 -3.32
CA GLU A 152 -17.38 -19.52 -4.43
C GLU A 152 -16.41 -18.34 -4.32
N LEU A 153 -16.03 -17.93 -3.11
CA LEU A 153 -15.11 -16.81 -2.84
C LEU A 153 -13.64 -17.24 -2.84
N VAL A 154 -13.34 -18.53 -2.74
CA VAL A 154 -11.95 -19.03 -2.70
C VAL A 154 -11.18 -18.63 -3.96
N THR A 155 -11.82 -18.75 -5.13
CA THR A 155 -11.22 -18.39 -6.43
C THR A 155 -10.85 -16.91 -6.49
N LEU A 156 -11.64 -16.05 -5.84
CA LEU A 156 -11.40 -14.63 -5.76
C LEU A 156 -10.13 -14.31 -4.97
N PHE A 157 -9.98 -14.90 -3.77
CA PHE A 157 -8.77 -14.71 -2.96
C PHE A 157 -7.53 -15.33 -3.62
N ARG A 158 -7.66 -16.45 -4.34
CA ARG A 158 -6.57 -17.02 -5.15
C ARG A 158 -6.11 -16.06 -6.26
N ASN A 159 -7.07 -15.44 -6.97
CA ASN A 159 -6.76 -14.47 -8.00
C ASN A 159 -6.12 -13.20 -7.40
N GLY A 160 -6.63 -12.71 -6.28
CA GLY A 160 -6.05 -11.62 -5.51
C GLY A 160 -4.61 -11.91 -5.11
N ARG A 161 -4.35 -13.08 -4.51
CA ARG A 161 -3.01 -13.56 -4.15
C ARG A 161 -2.07 -13.54 -5.35
N ASN A 162 -2.43 -14.23 -6.43
CA ASN A 162 -1.54 -14.37 -7.60
C ASN A 162 -1.20 -13.00 -8.19
N ARG A 163 -2.20 -12.13 -8.28
CA ARG A 163 -2.04 -10.79 -8.80
C ARG A 163 -1.12 -9.94 -7.92
N MET A 164 -1.31 -9.93 -6.61
CA MET A 164 -0.42 -9.20 -5.70
C MET A 164 1.00 -9.77 -5.70
N ALA A 165 1.16 -11.09 -5.81
CA ALA A 165 2.49 -11.70 -5.93
C ALA A 165 3.21 -11.25 -7.22
N ILE A 166 2.51 -11.25 -8.36
CA ILE A 166 3.06 -10.75 -9.63
C ILE A 166 3.43 -9.27 -9.52
N LEU A 167 2.54 -8.45 -8.95
CA LEU A 167 2.77 -7.03 -8.76
C LEU A 167 3.93 -6.76 -7.78
N ALA A 168 4.06 -7.55 -6.72
CA ALA A 168 5.18 -7.47 -5.80
C ALA A 168 6.51 -7.76 -6.51
N VAL A 169 6.56 -8.84 -7.31
CA VAL A 169 7.75 -9.17 -8.10
C VAL A 169 8.08 -8.03 -9.07
N LEU A 170 7.08 -7.47 -9.76
CA LEU A 170 7.27 -6.33 -10.66
C LEU A 170 7.84 -5.10 -9.93
N THR A 171 7.31 -4.76 -8.76
CA THR A 171 7.81 -3.65 -7.95
C THR A 171 9.25 -3.92 -7.48
N LEU A 172 9.56 -5.13 -7.00
CA LEU A 172 10.89 -5.48 -6.51
C LEU A 172 11.93 -5.52 -7.63
N LEU A 173 11.54 -5.88 -8.86
CA LEU A 173 12.43 -5.79 -10.02
C LEU A 173 12.90 -4.36 -10.26
N SER A 174 12.13 -3.34 -9.88
CA SER A 174 12.54 -1.93 -10.01
C SER A 174 13.78 -1.55 -9.18
N VAL A 175 14.15 -2.36 -8.18
CA VAL A 175 15.37 -2.18 -7.38
C VAL A 175 16.62 -2.54 -8.18
N ALA A 176 16.50 -3.41 -9.19
CA ALA A 176 17.66 -3.94 -9.91
C ALA A 176 18.45 -2.81 -10.64
N PRO A 177 19.79 -2.86 -10.65
CA PRO A 177 20.63 -1.79 -11.17
C PRO A 177 20.31 -1.36 -12.62
N GLN A 178 19.82 -2.30 -13.43
CA GLN A 178 19.47 -2.05 -14.83
C GLN A 178 18.39 -0.97 -14.97
N PHE A 179 17.44 -0.89 -14.03
CA PHE A 179 16.35 0.09 -14.08
C PHE A 179 16.73 1.49 -13.56
N TRP A 180 18.00 1.67 -13.15
CA TRP A 180 18.51 2.95 -12.66
C TRP A 180 19.01 3.83 -13.80
N GLU A 181 19.59 3.21 -14.81
CA GLU A 181 20.13 3.91 -15.99
C GLU A 181 19.04 4.19 -17.03
N TRP A 182 17.98 3.37 -17.04
CA TRP A 182 16.95 3.50 -18.05
C TRP A 182 16.00 4.64 -17.71
N THR A 183 15.81 5.54 -18.67
CA THR A 183 14.84 6.62 -18.60
C THR A 183 13.80 6.47 -19.70
N LEU A 184 12.56 6.84 -19.38
CA LEU A 184 11.45 6.93 -20.32
C LEU A 184 10.82 8.31 -20.13
N LEU A 185 10.68 9.08 -21.21
CA LEU A 185 10.19 10.47 -21.16
C LEU A 185 10.95 11.37 -20.16
N GLY A 186 12.26 11.11 -19.97
CA GLY A 186 13.11 11.85 -19.03
C GLY A 186 12.96 11.46 -17.56
N VAL A 187 12.13 10.44 -17.24
CA VAL A 187 11.91 9.94 -15.88
C VAL A 187 12.49 8.52 -15.75
N PRO A 188 13.16 8.17 -14.63
CA PRO A 188 13.68 6.82 -14.42
C PRO A 188 12.60 5.73 -14.52
N ILE A 189 12.87 4.66 -15.27
CA ILE A 189 11.91 3.55 -15.51
C ILE A 189 11.43 2.93 -14.20
N ARG A 190 12.30 2.86 -13.18
CA ARG A 190 11.94 2.33 -11.85
C ARG A 190 10.70 2.99 -11.25
N LEU A 191 10.48 4.29 -11.46
CA LEU A 191 9.32 5.01 -10.92
C LEU A 191 8.02 4.57 -11.58
N TYR A 192 8.06 4.28 -12.88
CA TYR A 192 6.90 3.75 -13.61
C TYR A 192 6.48 2.38 -13.12
N LEU A 193 7.40 1.56 -12.61
CA LEU A 193 7.11 0.22 -12.09
C LEU A 193 6.34 0.23 -10.75
N TRP A 194 6.16 1.40 -10.13
CA TRP A 194 5.41 1.52 -8.87
C TRP A 194 3.92 1.81 -9.06
N TYR A 195 3.51 2.26 -10.25
CA TYR A 195 2.11 2.54 -10.59
C TYR A 195 1.24 1.30 -10.90
N PRO A 196 1.74 0.20 -11.49
CA PRO A 196 0.94 -0.96 -11.84
C PRO A 196 0.11 -1.52 -10.67
N PRO A 197 0.62 -1.64 -9.42
CA PRO A 197 -0.21 -2.07 -8.29
C PRO A 197 -1.47 -1.22 -8.08
N LEU A 198 -1.31 0.11 -8.13
CA LEU A 198 -2.41 1.07 -8.01
C LEU A 198 -3.38 0.96 -9.18
N ILE A 199 -2.88 1.09 -10.41
CA ILE A 199 -3.69 1.05 -11.63
C ILE A 199 -4.49 -0.23 -11.66
N SER A 200 -3.82 -1.35 -11.40
CA SER A 200 -4.45 -2.65 -11.36
C SER A 200 -5.62 -2.66 -10.38
N TYR A 201 -5.46 -2.13 -9.16
CA TYR A 201 -6.51 -2.14 -8.13
C TYR A 201 -7.72 -1.33 -8.57
N TRP A 202 -7.50 -0.08 -8.95
CA TRP A 202 -8.57 0.85 -9.30
C TRP A 202 -9.28 0.49 -10.60
N VAL A 203 -8.55 0.03 -11.63
CA VAL A 203 -9.14 -0.49 -12.87
C VAL A 203 -9.96 -1.75 -12.58
N GLY A 204 -9.42 -2.68 -11.78
CA GLY A 204 -10.16 -3.88 -11.38
C GLY A 204 -11.48 -3.56 -10.67
N ARG A 205 -11.45 -2.54 -9.80
CA ARG A 205 -12.64 -2.04 -9.09
C ARG A 205 -13.63 -1.35 -10.03
N ALA A 206 -13.17 -0.55 -10.99
CA ALA A 206 -14.02 0.15 -11.95
C ALA A 206 -14.69 -0.81 -12.95
N VAL A 207 -13.97 -1.83 -13.42
CA VAL A 207 -14.49 -2.80 -14.42
C VAL A 207 -15.40 -3.85 -13.77
N ARG A 208 -15.17 -4.21 -12.51
CA ARG A 208 -15.96 -5.22 -11.78
C ARG A 208 -16.38 -4.72 -10.39
N PRO A 209 -17.23 -3.68 -10.31
CA PRO A 209 -17.64 -3.08 -9.05
C PRO A 209 -18.40 -4.07 -8.15
N ASP A 210 -19.15 -5.00 -8.75
CA ASP A 210 -19.93 -6.02 -8.03
C ASP A 210 -19.12 -7.21 -7.51
N SER A 211 -17.84 -7.33 -7.89
CA SER A 211 -17.00 -8.38 -7.31
C SER A 211 -16.83 -8.11 -5.81
N ARG A 212 -17.20 -9.09 -4.97
CA ARG A 212 -17.14 -8.97 -3.49
C ARG A 212 -15.74 -8.64 -2.94
N THR A 213 -14.69 -8.72 -3.78
CA THR A 213 -13.33 -8.21 -3.51
C THR A 213 -13.29 -6.73 -3.16
N TYR A 214 -14.27 -5.96 -3.63
CA TYR A 214 -14.31 -4.50 -3.50
C TYR A 214 -15.57 -3.99 -2.79
N LYS A 215 -16.46 -4.91 -2.35
CA LYS A 215 -17.60 -4.54 -1.52
C LYS A 215 -17.07 -4.24 -0.12
N LEU A 216 -17.11 -2.97 0.25
CA LEU A 216 -16.99 -2.54 1.63
C LEU A 216 -18.19 -3.11 2.38
N ALA A 217 -17.93 -3.89 3.42
CA ALA A 217 -18.96 -4.38 4.33
C ALA A 217 -19.56 -3.24 5.14
#